data_AF-A0A0P0Z8L7-F1
#
_entry.id   AF-A0A0P0Z8L7-F1
#
_cell.length_a   1.000
_cell.length_b   1.000
_cell.length_c   1.000
_cell.angle_alpha   90.00
_cell.angle_beta   90.00
_cell.angle_gamma   90.00
#
_symmetry.space_group_name_H-M   'P 1'
#
loop_
_entity.id
_entity.type
_entity.pdbx_description
1 polymer ?
#
loop_
_entity_poly.entity_id
_entity_poly.type
_entity_poly.pdbx_seq_one_letter_code
_entity_poly.pdbx_strand_id
1 'polypeptide(L)' 'MDRFHPIPKSRGGRDTVAVHPICRETIDANFTASELVRRAEAGTPLTDNEVVARFVKWVANKPADFHSATKAGR' A
#
# COMPACT_ATOMS: atom_id res chain seq x y z
N MET A 1 -9.41 5.22 9.40
CA MET A 1 -8.13 5.42 8.67
C MET A 1 -6.98 4.83 9.46
N ASP A 2 -6.07 4.14 8.78
CA ASP A 2 -4.87 3.53 9.34
C ASP A 2 -3.62 4.36 9.00
N ARG A 3 -2.60 4.36 9.86
CA ARG A 3 -1.32 5.03 9.57
C ARG A 3 -0.41 4.04 8.87
N PHE A 4 -0.22 4.21 7.58
CA PHE A 4 0.69 3.39 6.80
C PHE A 4 2.00 4.11 6.57
N HIS A 5 3.08 3.35 6.68
CA HIS A 5 4.43 3.80 6.37
C HIS A 5 4.76 3.39 4.93
N PRO A 6 4.73 4.31 3.94
CA PRO A 6 5.08 4.00 2.55
C PRO A 6 6.50 3.48 2.42
N ILE A 7 7.37 3.94 3.32
CA ILE A 7 8.73 3.47 3.47
C ILE A 7 8.81 2.71 4.80
N PRO A 8 9.22 1.43 4.79
CA PRO A 8 9.38 0.67 6.02
C PRO A 8 10.27 1.40 7.05
N LYS A 9 9.90 1.32 8.32
CA LYS A 9 10.61 1.99 9.43
C LYS A 9 12.11 1.65 9.46
N SER A 10 12.48 0.42 9.10
CA SER A 10 13.87 -0.04 9.01
C SER A 10 14.73 0.69 7.96
N ARG A 11 14.09 1.41 7.03
CA ARG A 11 14.72 2.19 5.95
C ARG A 11 14.65 3.70 6.18
N GLY A 12 14.31 4.15 7.40
CA GLY A 12 14.23 5.56 7.74
C GLY A 12 12.90 6.24 7.38
N GLY A 13 11.88 5.46 7.01
CA GLY A 13 10.53 5.99 6.77
C GLY A 13 9.96 6.67 8.01
N ARG A 14 9.90 8.01 7.98
CA ARG A 14 9.27 8.84 9.02
C ARG A 14 7.89 9.33 8.64
N ASP A 15 7.58 9.35 7.35
CA ASP A 15 6.28 9.75 6.86
C ASP A 15 5.26 8.63 7.09
N THR A 16 4.25 8.97 7.88
CA THR A 16 3.00 8.20 7.95
C THR A 16 1.97 8.91 7.12
N VAL A 17 1.43 8.21 6.13
CA VAL A 17 0.29 8.68 5.38
C VAL A 17 -0.95 7.99 5.91
N ALA A 18 -2.03 8.74 6.04
CA ALA A 18 -3.32 8.18 6.41
C ALA A 18 -3.86 7.42 5.20
N VAL A 19 -3.97 6.10 5.31
CA VAL A 19 -4.50 5.24 4.24
C VAL A 19 -5.71 4.48 4.73
N HIS A 20 -6.45 3.95 3.78
CA HIS A 20 -7.51 2.99 4.07
C HIS A 20 -6.89 1.68 4.60
N PRO A 21 -7.54 0.97 5.55
CA PRO A 21 -7.09 -0.34 6.00
C PRO A 21 -6.89 -1.34 4.84
N ILE A 22 -7.76 -1.27 3.83
CA ILE A 22 -7.65 -2.08 2.61
C ILE A 22 -6.40 -1.76 1.77
N CYS A 23 -5.91 -0.51 1.80
CA CYS A 23 -4.69 -0.15 1.08
C CYS A 23 -3.48 -0.86 1.69
N ARG A 24 -3.38 -0.90 3.03
CA ARG A 24 -2.31 -1.64 3.71
C ARG A 24 -2.35 -3.12 3.34
N GLU A 25 -3.52 -3.75 3.45
CA GLU A 25 -3.72 -5.16 3.11
C GLU A 25 -3.37 -5.45 1.65
N THR A 26 -3.76 -4.58 0.72
CA THR A 26 -3.46 -4.75 -0.71
C THR A 26 -1.96 -4.63 -0.96
N ILE A 27 -1.26 -3.70 -0.30
CA ILE A 27 0.18 -3.55 -0.45
C ILE A 27 0.91 -4.79 0.09
N ASP A 28 0.52 -5.28 1.27
CA ASP A 28 1.09 -6.50 1.86
C ASP A 28 0.78 -7.75 1.00
N ALA A 29 -0.36 -7.79 0.31
CA ALA A 29 -0.76 -8.89 -0.56
C ALA A 29 -0.08 -8.87 -1.94
N ASN A 30 0.29 -7.69 -2.46
CA ASN A 30 0.87 -7.52 -3.80
C ASN A 30 2.39 -7.36 -3.78
N PHE A 31 2.98 -6.96 -2.65
CA PHE A 31 4.41 -6.73 -2.54
C PHE A 31 4.98 -7.39 -1.29
N THR A 32 6.10 -8.06 -1.47
CA THR A 32 6.94 -8.48 -0.36
C THR A 32 7.72 -7.29 0.22
N ALA A 33 8.14 -7.41 1.48
CA ALA A 33 9.00 -6.40 2.12
C ALA A 33 10.26 -6.09 1.29
N SER A 34 10.84 -7.11 0.63
CA SER A 34 12.00 -6.96 -0.25
C SER A 34 11.70 -6.15 -1.51
N GLU A 35 10.51 -6.32 -2.10
CA GLU A 35 10.09 -5.53 -3.28
C GLU A 35 9.78 -4.09 -2.92
N LEU A 36 9.10 -3.84 -1.80
CA LEU A 36 8.87 -2.49 -1.27
C LEU A 36 10.20 -1.78 -1.07
N VAL A 37 11.16 -2.49 -0.50
CA VAL A 37 12.52 -2.01 -0.27
C VAL A 37 13.24 -1.68 -1.58
N ARG A 38 13.26 -2.60 -2.56
CA ARG A 38 13.91 -2.37 -3.85
C ARG A 38 13.29 -1.19 -4.59
N ARG A 39 11.97 -1.06 -4.56
CA ARG A 39 11.23 0.06 -5.17
C ARG A 39 11.54 1.37 -4.47
N ALA A 40 11.63 1.37 -3.13
CA ALA A 40 12.02 2.56 -2.37
C ALA A 40 13.46 3.01 -2.69
N GLU A 41 14.41 2.08 -2.81
CA GLU A 41 15.79 2.39 -3.23
C GLU A 41 15.87 2.89 -4.67
N ALA A 42 15.09 2.30 -5.56
CA ALA A 42 15.01 2.71 -6.96
C ALA A 42 14.18 4.01 -7.17
N GLY A 43 13.54 4.54 -6.12
CA GLY A 43 12.59 5.66 -6.23
C GLY A 43 11.37 5.35 -7.10
N THR A 44 11.04 4.07 -7.30
CA THR A 44 9.95 3.63 -8.17
C THR A 44 8.62 3.65 -7.41
N PRO A 45 7.60 4.37 -7.89
CA PRO A 45 6.27 4.38 -7.28
C PRO A 45 5.64 2.98 -7.26
N LEU A 46 4.84 2.67 -6.24
CA LEU A 46 4.03 1.44 -6.23
C LEU A 46 2.98 1.43 -7.35
N THR A 47 2.54 2.61 -7.79
CA THR A 47 1.63 2.80 -8.92
C THR A 47 2.25 2.46 -10.28
N ASP A 48 3.54 2.15 -10.34
CA ASP A 48 4.18 1.62 -11.55
C ASP A 48 3.65 0.21 -11.89
N ASN A 49 3.17 -0.53 -10.88
CA ASN A 49 2.44 -1.78 -11.12
C ASN A 49 1.00 -1.47 -11.56
N GLU A 50 0.60 -1.93 -12.74
CA GLU A 50 -0.74 -1.72 -13.31
C GLU A 50 -1.88 -2.19 -12.39
N VAL A 51 -1.68 -3.27 -11.64
CA VAL A 51 -2.66 -3.84 -10.70
C VAL A 51 -2.91 -2.84 -9.58
N VAL A 52 -1.83 -2.29 -9.04
CA VAL A 52 -1.86 -1.33 -7.93
C VAL A 52 -2.37 0.03 -8.41
N ALA A 53 -2.00 0.46 -9.62
CA ALA A 53 -2.53 1.68 -10.23
C ALA A 53 -4.06 1.63 -10.39
N ARG A 54 -4.59 0.49 -10.86
CA ARG A 54 -6.04 0.26 -10.98
C ARG A 54 -6.71 0.23 -9.62
N PHE A 55 -6.10 -0.41 -8.63
CA PHE A 55 -6.59 -0.42 -7.25
C PHE A 55 -6.65 0.99 -6.66
N VAL A 56 -5.59 1.79 -6.80
CA VAL A 56 -5.52 3.16 -6.29
C VAL A 56 -6.63 4.03 -6.92
N LYS A 57 -6.85 3.91 -8.24
CA LYS A 57 -7.96 4.63 -8.90
C LYS A 57 -9.34 4.22 -8.37
N TRP A 58 -9.53 2.94 -8.08
CA TRP A 58 -10.80 2.42 -7.56
C TRP A 58 -11.05 2.83 -6.11
N VAL A 59 -10.02 2.76 -5.25
CA VAL A 59 -10.12 3.11 -3.82
C VAL A 59 -10.16 4.63 -3.60
N ALA A 60 -9.62 5.44 -4.52
CA ALA A 60 -9.66 6.90 -4.43
C ALA A 60 -11.10 7.46 -4.36
N ASN A 61 -12.09 6.70 -4.83
CA ASN A 61 -13.51 7.06 -4.76
C ASN A 61 -14.25 6.43 -3.56
N LYS A 62 -13.52 5.91 -2.56
CA LYS A 62 -14.10 5.23 -1.38
C LYS A 62 -13.84 6.05 -0.11
N PRO A 63 -14.70 5.91 0.92
CA PRO A 63 -14.52 6.63 2.17
C PRO A 63 -13.26 6.16 2.92
N ALA A 64 -12.70 7.05 3.73
CA ALA A 64 -11.44 6.89 4.46
C ALA A 64 -11.38 5.66 5.41
N ASP A 65 -12.54 5.17 5.84
CA ASP A 65 -12.71 3.99 6.69
C ASP A 65 -13.17 2.75 5.91
N PHE A 66 -13.12 2.80 4.58
CA PHE A 66 -13.51 1.69 3.73
C PHE A 66 -12.56 0.50 3.91
N HIS A 67 -13.13 -0.59 4.42
CA HIS A 67 -12.49 -1.88 4.49
C HIS A 67 -13.38 -2.88 3.75
N SER A 68 -12.93 -3.31 2.58
CA SER A 68 -13.48 -4.51 1.96
C SER A 68 -12.74 -5.68 2.58
N ALA A 69 -13.47 -6.67 3.08
CA ALA A 69 -12.87 -7.96 3.38
C ALA A 69 -12.35 -8.53 2.05
N THR A 70 -11.07 -8.32 1.73
CA THR A 70 -10.49 -9.12 0.67
C THR A 70 -10.46 -10.53 1.21
N LYS A 71 -11.08 -11.43 0.46
CA LYS A 71 -11.33 -12.81 0.86
C LYS A 71 -9.99 -13.42 1.27
N ALA A 72 -9.81 -13.66 2.57
CA ALA A 72 -8.67 -14.37 3.11
C ALA A 72 -8.57 -15.72 2.40
N GLY A 73 -7.67 -15.81 1.43
CA GLY A 73 -7.22 -17.08 0.87
C GLY A 73 -6.23 -17.66 1.86
N ARG A 74 -6.76 -18.49 2.78
CA ARG A 74 -6.00 -19.40 3.63
C ARG A 74 -5.01 -20.23 2.81
#